data_AF-A0A1C5PT41-F1
#
_entry.id   AF-A0A1C5PT41-F1
#
_cell.length_a   1.000
_cell.length_b   1.000
_cell.length_c   1.000
_cell.angle_alpha   90.00
_cell.angle_beta   90.00
_cell.angle_gamma   90.00
#
_symmetry.space_group_name_H-M   'P 1'
#
loop_
_entity.id
_entity.type
_entity.pdbx_description
1 polymer ?
#
loop_
_entity_poly.entity_id
_entity_poly.type
_entity_poly.pdbx_seq_one_letter_code
_entity_poly.pdbx_strand_id
1 'polypeptide(L)'
;MYCTNCGALNREGYAFCTNCGAPLLQQPPSQQVAARPGQQAPHAGAVPQPRPAQVAQPRQAQPQARPVPQPRPAQAAQPQARPVPQPRPAVPAARPAPSRPAPSSSELPRIVPDRPRSSNGPQLTLVRSNGTRYRITEFPAAVGKGSASNVRISGNTAISRVHVLINFLGNGFSIEDKASTNGTRINGNMLQPGEYVRLHSGDRLTLGDEDFLVEL
;
A
#
# COMPACT_ATOMS: atom_id res chain seq x y z
N MET A 1 -19.16 -0.55 2.25
CA MET A 1 -18.74 -0.96 0.88
C MET A 1 -17.30 -1.46 0.90
N TYR A 2 -16.96 -2.51 0.15
CA TYR A 2 -15.59 -3.05 0.10
C TYR A 2 -14.83 -2.47 -1.11
N CYS A 3 -13.55 -2.15 -0.92
CA CYS A 3 -12.69 -1.73 -2.02
C CYS A 3 -12.32 -2.93 -2.89
N THR A 4 -12.63 -2.88 -4.19
CA THR A 4 -12.26 -3.94 -5.13
C THR A 4 -10.77 -3.98 -5.46
N ASN A 5 -10.02 -2.93 -5.11
CA ASN A 5 -8.58 -2.85 -5.35
C ASN A 5 -7.74 -3.46 -4.21
N CYS A 6 -8.08 -3.14 -2.94
CA CYS A 6 -7.28 -3.61 -1.78
C CYS A 6 -8.07 -4.43 -0.74
N GLY A 7 -9.36 -4.68 -0.96
CA GLY A 7 -10.21 -5.47 -0.05
C GLY A 7 -10.67 -4.75 1.22
N ALA A 8 -10.20 -3.53 1.49
CA ALA A 8 -10.57 -2.81 2.72
C ALA A 8 -12.06 -2.47 2.79
N LEU A 9 -12.66 -2.66 3.97
CA LEU A 9 -14.03 -2.22 4.27
C LEU A 9 -14.06 -0.71 4.51
N ASN A 10 -14.82 0.00 3.69
CA ASN A 10 -15.03 1.44 3.80
C ASN A 10 -16.49 1.71 4.22
N ARG A 11 -16.67 2.81 4.97
CA ARG A 11 -18.01 3.32 5.30
C ARG A 11 -18.70 3.81 4.03
N GLU A 12 -20.02 3.78 4.04
CA GLU A 12 -20.84 4.23 2.90
C GLU A 12 -20.71 5.76 2.74
N GLY A 13 -20.64 6.22 1.49
CA GLY A 13 -20.46 7.64 1.15
C GLY A 13 -19.01 8.11 0.94
N TYR A 14 -18.00 7.25 1.14
CA TYR A 14 -16.61 7.58 0.80
C TYR A 14 -16.39 7.54 -0.72
N ALA A 15 -15.89 8.64 -1.30
CA ALA A 15 -15.57 8.71 -2.72
C ALA A 15 -14.33 7.88 -3.09
N PHE A 16 -13.40 7.72 -2.14
CA PHE A 16 -12.14 7.03 -2.28
C PHE A 16 -11.86 6.15 -1.06
N CYS A 17 -11.11 5.08 -1.27
CA CYS A 17 -10.71 4.17 -0.21
C CYS A 17 -9.75 4.87 0.75
N THR A 18 -10.05 4.83 2.05
CA THR A 18 -9.17 5.42 3.07
C THR A 18 -7.87 4.64 3.27
N ASN A 19 -7.80 3.40 2.81
CA ASN A 19 -6.62 2.55 2.92
C ASN A 19 -5.67 2.71 1.71
N CYS A 20 -6.16 2.55 0.48
CA CYS A 20 -5.31 2.59 -0.73
C CYS A 20 -5.51 3.82 -1.62
N GLY A 21 -6.53 4.65 -1.37
CA GLY A 21 -6.85 5.85 -2.17
C GLY A 21 -7.58 5.59 -3.48
N ALA A 22 -7.92 4.34 -3.82
CA ALA A 22 -8.66 4.02 -5.05
C ALA A 22 -10.11 4.53 -5.00
N PRO A 23 -10.70 5.00 -6.11
CA PRO A 23 -12.08 5.45 -6.15
C PRO A 23 -13.03 4.28 -5.85
N LEU A 24 -14.00 4.51 -4.96
CA LEU A 24 -14.99 3.50 -4.54
C LEU A 24 -16.31 3.61 -5.33
N LEU A 25 -16.56 4.79 -5.88
CA LEU A 25 -17.63 5.02 -6.85
C LEU A 25 -17.10 4.59 -8.22
N GLN A 26 -17.56 3.43 -8.67
CA GLN A 26 -17.41 3.04 -10.07
C GLN A 26 -18.05 4.13 -10.92
N GLN A 27 -17.26 4.80 -11.76
CA GLN A 27 -17.86 5.57 -12.84
C GLN A 27 -18.74 4.60 -13.65
N PRO A 28 -19.98 4.97 -14.00
CA PRO A 28 -20.81 4.09 -14.81
C PRO A 28 -20.04 3.76 -16.09
N PRO A 29 -20.07 2.51 -16.55
CA PRO A 29 -19.30 2.10 -17.71
C PRO A 29 -19.65 2.98 -18.90
N SER A 30 -18.65 3.71 -19.37
CA SER A 30 -18.68 4.46 -20.61
C SER A 30 -19.13 3.55 -21.74
N GLN A 31 -20.17 4.00 -22.42
CA GLN A 31 -20.84 3.38 -23.56
C GLN A 31 -19.85 2.66 -24.51
N GLN A 32 -19.95 1.32 -24.56
CA GLN A 32 -19.55 0.57 -25.73
C GLN A 32 -20.74 0.47 -26.69
N VAL A 33 -20.45 0.94 -27.90
CA VAL A 33 -21.26 0.94 -29.12
C VAL A 33 -21.68 -0.48 -29.52
N ALA A 34 -22.96 -0.72 -29.76
CA ALA A 34 -23.45 -1.56 -30.88
C ALA A 34 -25.00 -1.56 -31.03
N ALA A 35 -25.43 -1.16 -32.22
CA ALA A 35 -26.53 -1.71 -33.04
C ALA A 35 -28.02 -1.62 -32.60
N ARG A 36 -28.69 -0.72 -33.33
CA ARG A 36 -30.10 -0.52 -33.73
C ARG A 36 -31.13 -1.68 -33.52
N PRO A 37 -32.39 -1.38 -33.16
CA PRO A 37 -33.49 -2.34 -33.11
C PRO A 37 -34.26 -2.44 -34.45
N GLY A 38 -34.57 -3.67 -34.89
CA GLY A 38 -35.35 -3.95 -36.09
C GLY A 38 -36.18 -5.23 -35.98
N GLN A 39 -37.48 -5.02 -35.72
CA GLN A 39 -38.65 -5.67 -36.34
C GLN A 39 -38.88 -7.21 -36.26
N GLN A 40 -39.96 -7.54 -35.53
CA GLN A 40 -41.11 -8.41 -35.88
C GLN A 40 -40.95 -9.94 -36.15
N ALA A 41 -41.82 -10.69 -35.47
CA ALA A 41 -42.23 -12.08 -35.74
C ALA A 41 -43.03 -12.19 -37.06
N PRO A 42 -43.22 -13.39 -37.66
CA PRO A 42 -44.36 -14.24 -37.26
C PRO A 42 -44.20 -15.79 -37.39
N HIS A 43 -45.03 -16.48 -36.58
CA HIS A 43 -45.81 -17.72 -36.76
C HIS A 43 -45.37 -18.95 -37.61
N ALA A 44 -45.65 -20.11 -36.98
CA ALA A 44 -46.27 -21.35 -37.48
C ALA A 44 -45.40 -22.45 -38.14
N GLY A 45 -45.51 -23.66 -37.58
CA GLY A 45 -44.99 -24.89 -38.18
C GLY A 45 -45.01 -26.06 -37.19
N ALA A 46 -46.19 -26.65 -36.97
CA ALA A 46 -46.37 -27.87 -36.17
C ALA A 46 -45.95 -29.11 -36.96
N VAL A 47 -45.17 -30.00 -36.33
CA VAL A 47 -45.01 -31.40 -36.77
C VAL A 47 -45.06 -32.31 -35.53
N PRO A 48 -45.92 -33.33 -35.47
CA PRO A 48 -46.05 -34.21 -34.30
C PRO A 48 -45.00 -35.33 -34.33
N GLN A 49 -44.29 -35.52 -33.21
CA GLN A 49 -43.38 -36.66 -33.01
C GLN A 49 -44.05 -37.78 -32.19
N PRO A 50 -43.72 -39.06 -32.45
CA PRO A 50 -44.38 -40.23 -31.86
C PRO A 50 -43.86 -40.56 -30.45
N ARG A 51 -44.73 -41.16 -29.63
CA ARG A 51 -44.43 -41.71 -28.29
C ARG A 51 -43.47 -42.90 -28.37
N PRO A 52 -42.53 -43.01 -27.41
CA PRO A 52 -42.36 -44.30 -26.74
C PRO A 52 -42.23 -44.21 -25.20
N ALA A 53 -42.84 -45.22 -24.58
CA ALA A 53 -42.56 -45.88 -23.30
C ALA A 53 -41.94 -45.07 -22.14
N GLN A 54 -42.73 -44.93 -21.07
CA GLN A 54 -42.27 -44.54 -19.74
C GLN A 54 -41.35 -45.62 -19.17
N VAL A 55 -40.07 -45.32 -19.05
CA VAL A 55 -39.14 -46.05 -18.17
C VAL A 55 -39.08 -45.30 -16.84
N ALA A 56 -39.41 -46.01 -15.76
CA ALA A 56 -39.41 -45.50 -14.40
C ALA A 56 -38.01 -44.98 -14.00
N GLN A 57 -37.93 -43.71 -13.59
CA GLN A 57 -36.71 -43.13 -13.03
C GLN A 57 -36.55 -43.55 -11.56
N PRO A 58 -35.32 -43.89 -11.11
CA PRO A 58 -35.05 -44.21 -9.71
C PRO A 58 -35.14 -42.96 -8.83
N ARG A 59 -35.80 -43.09 -7.68
CA ARG A 59 -35.89 -42.04 -6.66
C ARG A 59 -34.49 -41.63 -6.20
N GLN A 60 -34.06 -40.43 -6.57
CA GLN A 60 -32.89 -39.81 -5.96
C GLN A 60 -33.21 -39.50 -4.50
N ALA A 61 -32.52 -40.18 -3.59
CA ALA A 61 -32.54 -39.85 -2.17
C ALA A 61 -31.90 -38.48 -1.98
N GLN A 62 -32.69 -37.48 -1.58
CA GLN A 62 -32.18 -36.18 -1.18
C GLN A 62 -31.35 -36.34 0.11
N PRO A 63 -30.10 -35.87 0.18
CA PRO A 63 -29.38 -35.77 1.43
C PRO A 63 -30.08 -34.71 2.30
N GLN A 64 -30.65 -35.13 3.42
CA GLN A 64 -31.21 -34.21 4.41
C GLN A 64 -30.06 -33.35 4.94
N ALA A 65 -30.07 -32.06 4.61
CA ALA A 65 -29.13 -31.09 5.16
C ALA A 65 -29.31 -31.05 6.69
N ARG A 66 -28.23 -31.34 7.43
CA ARG A 66 -28.19 -31.16 8.88
C ARG A 66 -28.51 -29.68 9.19
N PRO A 67 -29.34 -29.37 10.21
CA PRO A 67 -29.55 -27.99 10.62
C PRO A 67 -28.20 -27.36 11.02
N VAL A 68 -27.81 -26.31 10.31
CA VAL A 68 -26.64 -25.49 10.70
C VAL A 68 -27.01 -24.78 12.00
N PRO A 69 -26.18 -24.83 13.06
CA PRO A 69 -26.45 -24.08 14.28
C PRO A 69 -26.49 -22.60 13.95
N GLN A 70 -27.61 -21.93 14.21
CA GLN A 70 -27.69 -20.48 14.12
C GLN A 70 -26.69 -19.88 15.13
N PRO A 71 -25.83 -18.93 14.74
CA PRO A 71 -24.98 -18.23 15.69
C PRO A 71 -25.90 -17.45 16.65
N ARG A 72 -25.72 -17.69 17.96
CA ARG A 72 -26.36 -16.88 19.00
C ARG A 72 -26.05 -15.40 18.72
N PRO A 73 -27.00 -14.48 18.94
CA PRO A 73 -26.67 -13.06 18.95
C PRO A 73 -25.60 -12.84 20.01
N ALA A 74 -24.39 -12.50 19.57
CA ALA A 74 -23.38 -11.98 20.47
C ALA A 74 -23.98 -10.72 21.08
N GLN A 75 -24.24 -10.77 22.39
CA GLN A 75 -24.57 -9.58 23.16
C GLN A 75 -23.52 -8.54 22.79
N ALA A 76 -23.97 -7.42 22.24
CA ALA A 76 -23.13 -6.33 21.83
C ALA A 76 -22.28 -5.92 23.03
N ALA A 77 -21.01 -6.29 23.01
CA ALA A 77 -20.00 -5.66 23.85
C ALA A 77 -20.09 -4.18 23.49
N GLN A 78 -20.58 -3.37 24.43
CA GLN A 78 -20.62 -1.94 24.29
C GLN A 78 -19.23 -1.48 23.84
N PRO A 79 -19.13 -0.61 22.82
CA PRO A 79 -17.84 -0.05 22.43
C PRO A 79 -17.35 0.77 23.62
N GLN A 80 -16.42 0.22 24.39
CA GLN A 80 -15.64 1.02 25.32
C GLN A 80 -14.96 2.08 24.46
N ALA A 81 -15.41 3.32 24.60
CA ALA A 81 -14.84 4.45 23.92
C ALA A 81 -13.33 4.42 24.18
N ARG A 82 -12.54 4.22 23.12
CA ARG A 82 -11.11 4.50 23.18
C ARG A 82 -10.96 5.93 23.71
N PRO A 83 -10.12 6.19 24.72
CA PRO A 83 -9.84 7.54 25.13
C PRO A 83 -9.40 8.33 23.90
N VAL A 84 -10.18 9.36 23.56
CA VAL A 84 -9.79 10.34 22.55
C VAL A 84 -8.46 10.93 23.04
N PRO A 85 -7.39 10.97 22.23
CA PRO A 85 -6.19 11.69 22.61
C PRO A 85 -6.59 13.14 22.84
N GLN A 86 -6.59 13.60 24.10
CA GLN A 86 -6.83 14.99 24.39
C GLN A 86 -5.73 15.81 23.68
N PRO A 87 -6.09 16.89 22.96
CA PRO A 87 -5.08 17.80 22.43
C PRO A 87 -4.29 18.33 23.63
N ARG A 88 -2.98 18.10 23.61
CA ARG A 88 -2.07 18.68 24.61
C ARG A 88 -2.30 20.20 24.64
N PRO A 89 -2.37 20.83 25.82
CA PRO A 89 -2.40 22.29 25.92
C PRO A 89 -1.23 22.87 25.12
N ALA A 90 -1.53 23.88 24.30
CA ALA A 90 -0.51 24.67 23.64
C ALA A 90 0.41 25.26 24.72
N VAL A 91 1.68 24.88 24.66
CA VAL A 91 2.74 25.55 25.41
C VAL A 91 2.64 27.06 25.10
N PRO A 92 2.54 27.94 26.11
CA PRO A 92 2.56 29.38 25.88
C PRO A 92 3.88 29.75 25.20
N ALA A 93 3.78 30.58 24.17
CA ALA A 93 4.91 31.18 23.49
C ALA A 93 5.91 31.73 24.52
N ALA A 94 7.11 31.17 24.52
CA ALA A 94 8.22 31.71 25.28
C ALA A 94 8.44 33.17 24.86
N ARG A 95 8.50 34.05 25.86
CA ARG A 95 8.80 35.48 25.71
C ARG A 95 10.10 35.67 24.92
N PRO A 96 10.25 36.75 24.13
CA PRO A 96 11.53 37.09 23.53
C PRO A 96 12.55 37.39 24.64
N ALA A 97 13.67 36.67 24.62
CA ALA A 97 14.82 36.95 25.45
C ALA A 97 15.52 38.23 24.96
N PRO A 98 16.10 39.05 25.85
CA PRO A 98 16.82 40.26 25.47
C PRO A 98 18.09 39.93 24.67
N SER A 99 18.26 40.64 23.56
CA SER A 99 19.47 40.63 22.73
C SER A 99 20.68 41.10 23.53
N ARG A 100 21.59 40.17 23.84
CA ARG A 100 22.94 40.49 24.31
C ARG A 100 23.82 40.90 23.11
N PRO A 101 24.68 41.92 23.27
CA PRO A 101 25.59 42.36 22.21
C PRO A 101 26.68 41.31 21.93
N ALA A 102 27.04 41.20 20.66
CA ALA A 102 28.07 40.30 20.16
C ALA A 102 29.45 40.64 20.75
N PRO A 103 30.27 39.66 21.17
CA PRO A 103 31.69 39.87 21.35
C PRO A 103 32.38 39.95 19.97
N SER A 104 33.20 40.98 19.87
CA SER A 104 34.09 41.33 18.77
C SER A 104 35.13 40.23 18.47
N SER A 105 35.62 40.29 17.24
CA SER A 105 36.63 39.46 16.59
C SER A 105 37.88 39.10 17.40
N SER A 106 38.48 38.00 16.95
CA SER A 106 39.82 37.46 17.20
C SER A 106 39.95 36.33 18.23
N GLU A 107 40.49 35.23 17.71
CA GLU A 107 41.08 34.07 18.38
C GLU A 107 40.13 33.04 19.02
N LEU A 108 39.67 32.10 18.18
CA LEU A 108 39.45 30.71 18.58
C LEU A 108 40.07 29.78 17.52
N PRO A 109 40.67 28.66 17.95
CA PRO A 109 41.56 27.83 17.14
C PRO A 109 40.80 27.26 15.95
N ARG A 110 41.47 27.17 14.79
CA ARG A 110 41.02 26.28 13.73
C ARG A 110 41.00 24.88 14.32
N ILE A 111 39.84 24.44 14.79
CA ILE A 111 39.52 23.03 14.92
C ILE A 111 39.51 22.55 13.47
N VAL A 112 40.71 22.23 12.98
CA VAL A 112 40.86 21.26 11.91
C VAL A 112 40.30 19.99 12.52
N PRO A 113 39.21 19.40 12.00
CA PRO A 113 38.85 18.07 12.41
C PRO A 113 39.99 17.17 11.94
N ASP A 114 40.93 16.88 12.85
CA ASP A 114 41.91 15.81 12.75
C ASP A 114 41.15 14.48 12.89
N ARG A 115 40.36 14.19 11.87
CA ARG A 115 39.91 12.86 11.54
C ARG A 115 39.99 12.79 10.02
N PRO A 116 40.62 11.77 9.44
CA PRO A 116 40.29 11.42 8.07
C PRO A 116 38.78 11.13 8.12
N ARG A 117 37.97 12.09 7.65
CA ARG A 117 36.57 11.83 7.32
C ARG A 117 36.66 10.70 6.33
N SER A 118 36.39 9.46 6.77
CA SER A 118 36.05 8.41 5.83
C SER A 118 34.96 9.03 4.96
N SER A 119 35.27 9.22 3.69
CA SER A 119 34.47 9.95 2.71
C SER A 119 33.11 9.29 2.43
N ASN A 120 32.76 8.26 3.20
CA ASN A 120 31.59 7.43 3.06
C ASN A 120 30.82 7.50 4.38
N GLY A 121 29.88 8.44 4.47
CA GLY A 121 28.71 8.25 5.33
C GLY A 121 27.92 7.01 4.90
N PRO A 122 26.87 6.61 5.63
CA PRO A 122 26.01 5.53 5.18
C PRO A 122 25.52 5.86 3.76
N GLN A 123 25.81 4.97 2.81
CA GLN A 123 25.36 5.08 1.44
C GLN A 123 24.62 3.80 1.08
N LEU A 124 23.49 3.95 0.41
CA LEU A 124 22.75 2.85 -0.18
C LEU A 124 22.41 3.22 -1.62
N THR A 125 22.62 2.31 -2.56
CA THR A 125 22.28 2.50 -3.97
C THR A 125 21.23 1.45 -4.36
N LEU A 126 20.12 1.90 -4.92
CA LEU A 126 19.12 1.02 -5.51
C LEU A 126 19.33 1.02 -7.03
N VAL A 127 19.66 -0.13 -7.60
CA VAL A 127 19.80 -0.33 -9.04
C VAL A 127 18.53 -0.96 -9.58
N ARG A 128 17.76 -0.20 -10.34
CA ARG A 128 16.57 -0.69 -11.02
C ARG A 128 16.95 -1.68 -12.11
N SER A 129 16.05 -2.62 -12.41
CA SER A 129 16.23 -3.62 -13.49
C SER A 129 16.52 -3.02 -14.87
N ASN A 130 16.13 -1.77 -15.11
CA ASN A 130 16.45 -1.03 -16.35
C ASN A 130 17.85 -0.37 -16.36
N GLY A 131 18.65 -0.56 -15.30
CA GLY A 131 19.99 0.03 -15.13
C GLY A 131 20.02 1.39 -14.43
N THR A 132 18.88 1.99 -14.08
CA THR A 132 18.84 3.28 -13.37
C THR A 132 19.31 3.11 -11.94
N ARG A 133 20.26 3.93 -11.48
CA ARG A 133 20.83 3.87 -10.12
C ARG A 133 20.35 5.04 -9.28
N TYR A 134 19.82 4.76 -8.09
CA TYR A 134 19.36 5.75 -7.13
C TYR A 134 20.27 5.75 -5.91
N ARG A 135 21.14 6.76 -5.80
CA ARG A 135 22.07 6.91 -4.70
C ARG A 135 21.40 7.62 -3.52
N ILE A 136 21.43 7.00 -2.35
CA ILE A 136 20.83 7.47 -1.11
C ILE A 136 21.94 7.67 -0.10
N THR A 137 22.13 8.91 0.35
CA THR A 137 23.14 9.29 1.34
C THR A 137 22.54 9.90 2.61
N GLU A 138 21.22 10.12 2.60
CA GLU A 138 20.47 10.72 3.70
C GLU A 138 19.44 9.71 4.21
N PHE A 139 19.41 9.49 5.52
CA PHE A 139 18.49 8.55 6.18
C PHE A 139 17.79 9.27 7.33
N PRO A 140 16.48 9.04 7.55
CA PRO A 140 15.62 8.08 6.87
C PRO A 140 15.24 8.51 5.44
N ALA A 141 15.25 7.57 4.50
CA ALA A 141 14.94 7.79 3.09
C ALA A 141 13.59 7.19 2.72
N ALA A 142 12.63 8.04 2.36
CA ALA A 142 11.36 7.60 1.79
C ALA A 142 11.52 7.30 0.29
N VAL A 143 11.13 6.11 -0.14
CA VAL A 143 11.19 5.67 -1.54
C VAL A 143 9.78 5.51 -2.10
N GLY A 144 9.52 6.09 -3.28
CA GLY A 144 8.23 6.01 -3.94
C GLY A 144 8.11 6.93 -5.14
N LYS A 145 6.94 7.01 -5.78
CA LYS A 145 6.73 7.89 -6.96
C LYS A 145 6.37 9.34 -6.61
N GLY A 146 5.93 9.57 -5.37
CA GLY A 146 5.36 10.84 -4.92
C GLY A 146 6.42 11.88 -4.63
N SER A 147 6.03 13.16 -4.63
CA SER A 147 6.91 14.27 -4.24
C SER A 147 7.32 14.25 -2.76
N ALA A 148 6.60 13.47 -1.94
CA ALA A 148 6.90 13.28 -0.52
C ALA A 148 8.01 12.24 -0.26
N SER A 149 8.54 11.59 -1.31
CA SER A 149 9.61 10.60 -1.21
C SER A 149 10.95 11.23 -1.60
N ASN A 150 11.98 11.05 -0.77
CA ASN A 150 13.37 11.48 -1.06
C ASN A 150 13.90 10.78 -2.31
N VAL A 151 13.57 9.50 -2.49
CA VAL A 151 14.00 8.68 -3.62
C VAL A 151 12.82 8.49 -4.54
N ARG A 152 12.86 9.21 -5.66
CA ARG A 152 11.74 9.29 -6.57
C ARG A 152 11.87 8.27 -7.69
N ILE A 153 11.03 7.25 -7.66
CA ILE A 153 10.97 6.24 -8.71
C ILE A 153 9.88 6.63 -9.70
N SER A 154 10.31 7.06 -10.89
CA SER A 154 9.42 7.49 -11.97
C SER A 154 9.10 6.35 -12.94
N GLY A 155 7.92 6.40 -13.55
CA GLY A 155 7.55 5.49 -14.64
C GLY A 155 6.86 4.19 -14.21
N ASN A 156 6.44 4.04 -12.95
CA ASN A 156 5.56 2.95 -12.54
C ASN A 156 4.39 3.43 -11.66
N THR A 157 3.18 3.04 -12.04
CA THR A 157 1.94 3.32 -11.29
C THR A 157 1.73 2.36 -10.11
N ALA A 158 2.34 1.17 -10.14
CA ALA A 158 2.31 0.18 -9.07
C ALA A 158 3.05 0.63 -7.80
N ILE A 159 3.99 1.57 -7.94
CA ILE A 159 4.76 2.11 -6.82
C ILE A 159 3.97 3.24 -6.16
N SER A 160 3.56 3.03 -4.91
CA SER A 160 2.91 4.03 -4.06
C SER A 160 3.70 5.35 -3.97
N ARG A 161 2.99 6.43 -3.63
CA ARG A 161 3.59 7.76 -3.46
C ARG A 161 4.72 7.76 -2.43
N VAL A 162 4.47 7.11 -1.30
CA VAL A 162 5.45 6.68 -0.30
C VAL A 162 5.25 5.17 -0.20
N HIS A 163 6.22 4.38 -0.64
CA HIS A 163 6.09 2.92 -0.71
C HIS A 163 6.82 2.27 0.45
N VAL A 164 8.10 2.59 0.62
CA VAL A 164 8.94 2.09 1.70
C VAL A 164 9.73 3.21 2.35
N LEU A 165 10.13 2.98 3.59
CA LEU A 165 11.04 3.83 4.34
C LEU A 165 12.32 3.04 4.64
N ILE A 166 13.46 3.57 4.22
CA ILE A 166 14.77 2.99 4.51
C ILE A 166 15.39 3.79 5.65
N ASN A 167 15.68 3.11 6.75
CA ASN A 167 16.34 3.66 7.92
C ASN A 167 17.78 3.15 7.99
N PHE A 168 18.70 3.98 8.48
CA PHE A 168 20.04 3.55 8.83
C PHE A 168 20.18 3.53 10.35
N LEU A 169 20.26 2.33 10.94
CA LEU A 169 20.33 2.13 12.38
C LEU A 169 21.76 1.75 12.77
N GLY A 170 22.64 2.74 12.89
CA GLY A 170 24.00 2.63 13.43
C GLY A 170 25.00 1.81 12.60
N ASN A 171 24.66 0.57 12.26
CA ASN A 171 25.52 -0.40 11.56
C ASN A 171 24.81 -1.16 10.43
N GLY A 172 23.60 -0.75 10.03
CA GLY A 172 22.86 -1.43 8.98
C GLY A 172 21.68 -0.66 8.44
N PHE A 173 21.31 -0.96 7.21
CA PHE A 173 20.11 -0.45 6.58
C PHE A 173 18.95 -1.36 6.93
N SER A 174 17.81 -0.76 7.26
CA SER A 174 16.57 -1.46 7.53
C SER A 174 15.49 -0.86 6.64
N ILE A 175 14.59 -1.68 6.13
CA ILE A 175 13.48 -1.25 5.30
C ILE A 175 12.16 -1.59 5.98
N GLU A 176 11.23 -0.66 5.88
CA GLU A 176 9.86 -0.76 6.40
C GLU A 176 8.89 -0.46 5.24
N ASP A 177 7.87 -1.30 5.06
CA ASP A 177 6.77 -1.04 4.14
C ASP A 177 5.78 -0.03 4.76
N LYS A 178 5.50 1.08 4.05
CA LYS A 178 4.57 2.13 4.51
C LYS A 178 3.17 1.95 3.91
N ALA A 179 2.61 0.76 4.02
CA ALA A 179 1.32 0.38 3.48
C ALA A 179 1.26 0.54 1.94
N SER A 180 2.23 -0.07 1.27
CA SER A 180 2.24 -0.09 -0.19
C SER A 180 1.04 -0.86 -0.76
N THR A 181 0.60 -0.49 -1.97
CA THR A 181 -0.59 -1.11 -2.60
C THR A 181 -0.33 -2.56 -3.01
N ASN A 182 0.84 -2.82 -3.59
CA ASN A 182 1.22 -4.13 -4.14
C ASN A 182 2.16 -4.91 -3.22
N GLY A 183 2.54 -4.33 -2.08
CA GLY A 183 3.50 -4.91 -1.15
C GLY A 183 4.96 -4.72 -1.56
N THR A 184 5.84 -4.94 -0.59
CA THR A 184 7.29 -4.99 -0.76
C THR A 184 7.78 -6.43 -0.60
N ARG A 185 8.70 -6.89 -1.44
CA ARG A 185 9.35 -8.20 -1.31
C ARG A 185 10.86 -8.06 -1.27
N ILE A 186 11.53 -8.87 -0.47
CA ILE A 186 13.00 -8.91 -0.36
C ILE A 186 13.43 -10.34 -0.60
N ASN A 187 14.29 -10.55 -1.60
CA ASN A 187 14.76 -11.87 -2.04
C ASN A 187 13.59 -12.85 -2.30
N GLY A 188 12.46 -12.35 -2.78
CA GLY A 188 11.23 -13.12 -3.02
C GLY A 188 10.29 -13.27 -1.82
N ASN A 189 10.73 -12.94 -0.60
CA ASN A 189 9.92 -12.99 0.61
C ASN A 189 9.13 -11.69 0.79
N MET A 190 7.81 -11.78 0.97
CA MET A 190 6.95 -10.61 1.17
C MET A 190 7.13 -10.07 2.59
N LEU A 191 7.36 -8.76 2.71
CA LEU A 191 7.40 -8.09 4.00
C LEU A 191 6.00 -8.08 4.61
N GLN A 192 5.88 -8.42 5.90
CA GLN A 192 4.63 -8.18 6.59
C GLN A 192 4.45 -6.68 6.90
N PRO A 193 3.20 -6.19 6.96
CA PRO A 193 2.94 -4.80 7.32
C PRO A 193 3.50 -4.47 8.71
N GLY A 194 4.38 -3.47 8.79
CA GLY A 194 5.04 -3.07 10.04
C GLY A 194 6.24 -3.93 10.45
N GLU A 195 6.66 -4.86 9.61
CA GLU A 195 7.91 -5.61 9.78
C GLU A 195 9.10 -4.78 9.28
N TYR A 196 10.20 -4.85 10.04
CA TYR A 196 11.48 -4.24 9.68
C TYR A 196 12.44 -5.33 9.27
N VAL A 197 12.91 -5.29 8.03
CA VAL A 197 13.91 -6.22 7.53
C VAL A 197 15.22 -5.49 7.29
N ARG A 198 16.32 -6.13 7.69
CA ARG A 198 17.65 -5.61 7.47
C ARG A 198 18.07 -5.87 6.03
N LEU A 199 18.47 -4.82 5.33
CA LEU A 199 19.00 -4.88 3.97
C LEU A 199 20.50 -5.16 3.97
N HIS A 200 20.92 -6.02 3.07
CA HIS A 200 22.31 -6.34 2.78
C HIS A 200 22.66 -6.00 1.33
N SER A 201 23.94 -5.87 1.04
CA SER A 201 24.42 -5.66 -0.33
C SER A 201 24.17 -6.92 -1.16
N GLY A 202 23.59 -6.76 -2.34
CA GLY A 202 23.13 -7.84 -3.22
C GLY A 202 21.67 -8.26 -3.01
N ASP A 203 20.96 -7.70 -2.02
CA ASP A 203 19.55 -8.04 -1.82
C ASP A 203 18.68 -7.58 -2.98
N ARG A 204 17.72 -8.43 -3.34
CA ARG A 204 16.75 -8.18 -4.42
C ARG A 204 15.46 -7.63 -3.84
N LEU A 205 15.25 -6.33 -3.97
CA LEU A 205 14.08 -5.61 -3.47
C LEU A 205 13.06 -5.43 -4.59
N THR A 206 11.90 -6.09 -4.47
CA THR A 206 10.77 -5.91 -5.39
C THR A 206 9.75 -4.95 -4.76
N LEU A 207 9.50 -3.82 -5.42
CA LEU A 207 8.52 -2.81 -5.01
C LEU A 207 7.35 -2.83 -6.01
N GLY A 208 6.23 -3.40 -5.57
CA GLY A 208 5.12 -3.73 -6.46
C GLY A 208 5.56 -4.69 -7.59
N ASP A 209 5.59 -4.18 -8.82
CA ASP A 209 5.93 -4.96 -10.02
C ASP A 209 7.34 -4.65 -10.57
N GLU A 210 8.14 -3.89 -9.82
CA GLU A 210 9.49 -3.50 -10.20
C GLU A 210 10.53 -4.06 -9.26
N ASP A 211 11.68 -4.38 -9.81
CA ASP A 211 12.74 -5.08 -9.10
C ASP A 211 14.03 -4.25 -9.08
N PHE A 212 14.62 -4.16 -7.89
CA PHE A 212 15.77 -3.33 -7.55
C PHE A 212 16.82 -4.18 -6.86
N LEU A 213 18.08 -4.00 -7.25
CA LEU A 213 19.22 -4.56 -6.55
C LEU A 213 19.74 -3.53 -5.53
N VAL A 214 19.96 -3.98 -4.31
CA VAL A 214 20.55 -3.16 -3.24
C VAL A 214 22.06 -3.26 -3.31
N GLU A 215 22.75 -2.13 -3.33
CA GLU A 215 24.21 -2.03 -3.22
C GLU A 215 24.57 -1.09 -2.06
N LEU A 216 25.39 -1.56 -1.12
CA LEU A 216 25.84 -0.79 0.06
C LEU A 216 27.30 -0.34 -0.07
#